data_AF-L5LDP5-F1
#
_entry.id   AF-L5LDP5-F1
#
_cell.length_a   1.000
_cell.length_b   1.000
_cell.length_c   1.000
_cell.angle_alpha   90.00
_cell.angle_beta   90.00
_cell.angle_gamma   90.00
#
_symmetry.space_group_name_H-M   'P 1'
#
loop_
_entity.id
_entity.type
_entity.pdbx_description
1 polymer ?
#
loop_
_entity_poly.entity_id
_entity_poly.type
_entity_poly.pdbx_seq_one_letter_code
_entity_poly.pdbx_strand_id
1 'polypeptide(L)'
;MKPPGPARVGAIVLVLLSLLAVLQTTRAQKNDIDIYSLTVDSRVSSRFAHTVITSRVVNRADSMQEATFQMELPKKAFITNFSM
;
A
#
# COMPACT_ATOMS: atom_id res chain seq x y z
N MET A 1 -32.59 -35.57 -26.32
CA MET A 1 -31.36 -34.89 -25.84
C MET A 1 -31.21 -35.19 -24.36
N LYS A 2 -30.17 -35.94 -23.95
CA LYS A 2 -30.02 -36.43 -22.57
C LYS A 2 -29.46 -35.30 -21.70
N PRO A 3 -30.13 -34.90 -20.61
CA PRO A 3 -29.65 -33.80 -19.77
C PRO A 3 -28.29 -34.17 -19.16
N PRO A 4 -27.37 -33.21 -19.01
CA PRO A 4 -26.08 -33.46 -18.38
C PRO A 4 -26.30 -33.98 -16.96
N GLY A 5 -25.64 -35.10 -16.62
CA GLY A 5 -25.78 -35.73 -15.32
C GLY A 5 -25.30 -34.83 -14.16
N PRO A 6 -25.78 -35.09 -12.93
CA PRO A 6 -25.54 -34.24 -11.76
C PRO A 6 -24.05 -34.01 -11.45
N ALA A 7 -23.18 -34.93 -11.84
CA ALA A 7 -21.72 -34.81 -11.68
C ALA A 7 -21.11 -33.63 -12.46
N ARG A 8 -21.67 -33.29 -13.63
CA ARG A 8 -21.16 -32.17 -14.46
C ARG A 8 -21.48 -30.81 -13.85
N VAL A 9 -22.63 -30.69 -13.19
CA VAL A 9 -23.08 -29.45 -12.53
C VAL A 9 -22.26 -29.20 -11.27
N GLY A 10 -22.02 -30.23 -10.45
CA GLY A 10 -21.16 -30.12 -9.27
C GLY A 10 -19.73 -29.69 -9.59
N ALA A 11 -19.15 -30.22 -10.66
CA ALA A 11 -17.81 -29.82 -11.12
C ALA A 11 -17.74 -28.33 -11.51
N ILE A 12 -18.74 -27.82 -12.22
CA ILE A 12 -18.79 -26.40 -12.62
C ILE A 12 -18.92 -25.49 -11.39
N VAL A 13 -19.75 -25.86 -10.41
CA VAL A 13 -19.92 -25.11 -9.17
C VAL A 13 -18.62 -25.05 -8.36
N LEU A 14 -17.89 -26.16 -8.26
CA LEU A 14 -16.60 -26.21 -7.57
C LEU A 14 -15.54 -25.35 -8.24
N VAL A 15 -15.48 -25.35 -9.58
CA VAL A 15 -14.56 -24.49 -10.34
C VAL A 15 -14.92 -23.01 -10.19
N LEU A 16 -16.21 -22.69 -10.17
CA LEU A 16 -16.66 -21.31 -9.97
C LEU A 16 -16.35 -20.81 -8.55
N LEU A 17 -16.53 -21.67 -7.54
CA LEU A 17 -16.19 -21.36 -6.15
C LEU A 17 -14.69 -21.15 -5.95
N SER A 18 -13.85 -22.01 -6.53
CA SER A 18 -12.39 -21.86 -6.45
C SER A 18 -11.92 -20.62 -7.20
N LEU A 19 -12.49 -20.32 -8.37
CA LEU A 19 -12.23 -19.08 -9.10
C LEU A 19 -12.66 -17.84 -8.29
N LEU A 20 -13.81 -17.89 -7.61
CA LEU A 20 -14.28 -16.79 -6.74
C LEU A 20 -13.34 -16.57 -5.56
N ALA A 21 -12.83 -17.64 -4.95
CA ALA A 21 -11.89 -17.58 -3.82
C ALA A 21 -10.54 -16.97 -4.23
N VAL A 22 -9.98 -17.40 -5.37
CA VAL A 22 -8.76 -16.81 -5.95
C VAL A 22 -8.98 -15.33 -6.29
N LEU A 23 -10.18 -14.98 -6.79
CA LEU A 23 -10.54 -13.59 -7.07
C LEU A 23 -10.69 -12.74 -5.78
N GLN A 24 -11.08 -13.33 -4.64
CA GLN A 24 -11.09 -12.59 -3.36
C GLN A 24 -9.67 -12.31 -2.85
N THR A 25 -8.75 -13.28 -2.94
CA THR A 25 -7.36 -13.10 -2.50
C THR A 25 -6.62 -12.02 -3.29
N THR A 26 -7.03 -11.78 -4.55
CA THR A 26 -6.46 -10.73 -5.41
C THR A 26 -7.15 -9.37 -5.26
N ARG A 27 -8.28 -9.29 -4.53
CA ARG A 27 -8.89 -7.98 -4.20
C ARG A 27 -8.00 -7.30 -3.18
N ALA A 28 -7.22 -6.33 -3.68
CA ALA A 28 -6.45 -5.32 -2.97
C ALA A 28 -6.26 -5.64 -1.49
N GLN A 29 -5.15 -6.31 -1.17
CA GLN A 29 -4.68 -6.41 0.20
C GLN A 29 -4.72 -5.00 0.79
N LYS A 30 -5.62 -4.79 1.76
CA LYS A 30 -5.64 -3.55 2.51
C LYS A 30 -4.33 -3.52 3.29
N ASN A 31 -3.39 -2.69 2.87
CA ASN A 31 -2.19 -2.44 3.64
C ASN A 31 -2.63 -1.68 4.89
N ASP A 32 -2.50 -2.30 6.06
CA ASP A 32 -2.84 -1.66 7.34
C ASP A 32 -1.77 -0.66 7.80
N ILE A 33 -0.78 -0.38 6.95
CA ILE A 33 0.15 0.74 7.10
C ILE A 33 -0.56 2.01 6.64
N ASP A 34 -0.82 2.90 7.59
CA ASP A 34 -1.48 4.19 7.35
C ASP A 34 -0.54 5.37 7.64
N ILE A 35 -0.49 6.33 6.72
CA ILE A 35 0.21 7.59 6.94
C ILE A 35 -0.68 8.47 7.82
N TYR A 36 -0.30 8.60 9.09
CA TYR A 36 -1.01 9.45 10.05
C TYR A 36 -0.87 10.93 9.71
N SER A 37 0.32 11.37 9.32
CA SER A 37 0.56 12.76 8.90
C SER A 37 1.78 12.86 8.01
N LEU A 38 1.72 13.78 7.05
CA LEU A 38 2.86 14.22 6.25
C LEU A 38 2.91 15.75 6.32
N THR A 39 3.95 16.28 6.96
CA THR A 39 4.18 17.72 7.07
C THR A 39 5.40 18.10 6.25
N VAL A 40 5.28 19.18 5.48
CA VAL A 40 6.36 19.76 4.69
C VAL A 40 6.48 21.24 5.07
N ASP A 41 7.50 21.56 5.84
CA ASP A 41 7.80 22.92 6.25
C ASP A 41 8.98 23.45 5.44
N SER A 42 8.81 24.57 4.75
CA SER A 42 9.88 25.22 3.99
C SER A 42 10.03 26.67 4.39
N ARG A 43 11.25 27.06 4.76
CA ARG A 43 11.61 28.44 5.11
C ARG A 43 12.62 28.96 4.11
N VAL A 44 12.28 30.06 3.45
CA VAL A 44 13.16 30.72 2.48
C VAL A 44 13.68 32.03 3.08
N SER A 45 15.01 32.17 3.14
CA SER A 45 15.67 33.39 3.62
C SER A 45 16.97 33.61 2.84
N SER A 46 17.23 34.83 2.42
CA SER A 46 18.47 35.22 1.72
C SER A 46 18.88 34.28 0.56
N ARG A 47 17.90 33.80 -0.23
CA ARG A 47 18.06 32.85 -1.35
C ARG A 47 18.36 31.40 -0.95
N PHE A 48 18.32 31.06 0.33
CA PHE A 48 18.43 29.70 0.84
C PHE A 48 17.05 29.17 1.27
N ALA A 49 16.75 27.92 0.92
CA ALA A 49 15.55 27.23 1.33
C ALA A 49 15.90 26.08 2.29
N HIS A 50 15.37 26.12 3.50
CA HIS A 50 15.43 25.02 4.46
C HIS A 50 14.09 24.30 4.46
N THR A 51 14.09 23.05 3.99
CA THR A 51 12.90 22.21 3.94
C THR A 51 13.04 21.06 4.92
N VAL A 52 12.06 20.92 5.81
CA VAL A 52 11.92 19.81 6.76
C VAL A 52 10.69 19.01 6.37
N ILE A 53 10.86 17.70 6.22
CA ILE A 53 9.78 16.77 5.88
C ILE A 53 9.63 15.81 7.04
N THR A 54 8.41 15.69 7.56
CA THR A 54 8.07 14.81 8.67
C THR A 54 6.92 13.91 8.27
N SER A 55 7.19 12.60 8.19
CA SER A 55 6.17 11.57 7.94
C SER A 55 5.95 10.76 9.20
N ARG A 56 4.68 10.60 9.61
CA ARG A 56 4.28 9.71 10.71
C ARG A 56 3.46 8.59 10.11
N VAL A 57 3.91 7.36 10.34
CA VAL A 57 3.30 6.15 9.79
C VAL A 57 2.89 5.24 10.96
N VAL A 58 1.72 4.62 10.83
CA VAL A 58 1.14 3.74 11.86
C VAL A 58 0.79 2.40 11.21
N ASN A 59 1.30 1.32 11.78
CA ASN A 59 0.84 -0.02 11.47
C ASN A 59 -0.42 -0.32 12.30
N ARG A 60 -1.56 -0.53 11.64
CA ARG A 60 -2.85 -0.88 12.26
C ARG A 60 -3.13 -2.37 12.29
N ALA A 61 -2.26 -3.21 11.72
CA ALA A 61 -2.41 -4.65 11.80
C ALA A 61 -1.90 -5.20 13.14
N ASP A 62 -2.41 -6.39 13.46
CA ASP A 62 -1.92 -7.20 14.57
C ASP A 62 -0.61 -7.94 14.24
N SER A 63 -0.11 -7.80 13.01
CA SER A 63 1.12 -8.43 12.52
C SER A 63 2.20 -7.40 12.17
N MET A 64 3.46 -7.85 12.15
CA MET A 64 4.58 -7.00 11.72
C MET A 64 4.49 -6.74 10.22
N GLN A 65 4.59 -5.47 9.83
CA GLN A 65 4.58 -5.02 8.44
C GLN A 65 5.74 -4.04 8.19
N GLU A 66 6.23 -4.04 6.95
CA GLU A 66 7.26 -3.11 6.49
C GLU A 66 6.64 -1.75 6.15
N ALA A 67 7.26 -0.67 6.60
CA ALA A 67 6.86 0.70 6.27
C ALA A 67 7.96 1.36 5.42
N THR A 68 7.56 1.97 4.31
CA THR A 68 8.49 2.59 3.37
C THR A 68 8.33 4.10 3.37
N PHE A 69 9.44 4.81 3.55
CA PHE A 69 9.52 6.24 3.31
C PHE A 69 10.30 6.50 2.01
N GLN A 70 9.66 7.16 1.05
CA GLN A 70 10.26 7.51 -0.24
C GLN A 70 9.98 8.97 -0.58
N MET A 71 10.98 9.69 -1.08
CA MET A 71 10.81 11.04 -1.62
C MET A 71 11.75 11.29 -2.80
N GLU A 72 11.37 12.26 -3.63
CA GLU A 72 12.26 12.84 -4.64
C GLU A 72 12.92 14.10 -4.08
N LEU A 73 14.25 14.12 -4.04
CA LEU A 73 15.02 15.30 -3.65
C LEU A 73 15.26 16.19 -4.89
N PRO A 74 15.04 17.52 -4.79
CA PRO A 74 15.44 18.43 -5.84
C PRO A 74 16.94 18.27 -6.15
N LYS A 75 17.30 18.24 -7.44
CA LYS A 75 18.68 17.96 -7.89
C LYS A 75 19.77 18.87 -7.28
N LYS A 76 19.40 20.05 -6.81
CA LYS A 76 20.30 21.06 -6.21
C LYS A 76 20.21 21.14 -4.68
N ALA A 77 19.34 20.34 -4.06
CA ALA A 77 19.21 20.28 -2.62
C ALA A 77 20.19 19.25 -2.05
N PHE A 78 20.55 19.42 -0.77
CA PHE A 78 21.37 18.48 -0.02
C PHE A 78 20.67 18.13 1.29
N ILE A 79 20.86 16.89 1.75
CA ILE A 79 20.32 16.42 3.03
C ILE A 79 21.26 16.87 4.13
N THR A 80 20.73 17.57 5.12
CA THR A 80 21.51 18.04 6.28
C THR A 80 21.27 17.20 7.53
N ASN A 81 20.12 16.53 7.62
CA ASN A 81 19.75 15.66 8.75
C ASN A 81 18.74 14.60 8.26
N PHE A 82 18.81 13.41 8.85
CA PHE A 82 17.82 12.35 8.70
C PHE A 82 17.63 11.63 10.04
N SER A 83 16.37 11.55 10.50
CA SER A 83 15.98 10.85 11.72
C SER A 83 14.72 10.03 11.48
N MET A 84 14.63 8.88 12.15
CA MET A 84 13.49 7.95 12.10
C MET A 84 12.96 7.72 13.51
#